data_AF-A0A2H5X1E9-F1
#
_entry.id   AF-A0A2H5X1E9-F1
#
_cell.length_a   1.000
_cell.length_b   1.000
_cell.length_c   1.000
_cell.angle_alpha   90.00
_cell.angle_beta   90.00
_cell.angle_gamma   90.00
#
_symmetry.space_group_name_H-M   'P 1'
#
loop_
_entity.id
_entity.type
_entity.pdbx_description
1 polymer ?
#
loop_
_entity_poly.entity_id
_entity_poly.type
_entity_poly.pdbx_seq_one_letter_code
_entity_poly.pdbx_strand_id
1 'polypeptide(L)'
;MRHTIPVVIAICIAALALATAQEESIRLPGQVRFLQSAGDEAIRFISPTHTVQLRSQPPKGVKLPAWANASCRYGVLKLGKPPQEWHLVMDPASTRAVIDANRNSDLTDDEVLRGSADPTWYFGTCYGPFRLAVPLNGVPVSRYFSLIHDEIGSSSVYLRCEDYRLFEGEVNGEAVKLALLDANADGAFDTPAKSRWEGDKCVFLPDREQRPLPRYHKLGDRTYRLTFAPDGSACEFEPSEISTGTVLADYPQVHLTAVGKEVGYWEASTTDGRLQLPTDEYSVLAYRFGTRDSKGNQWQVEITPMDPLPLKVSAGENRFSLPKQLTATLGFGTRQGDTLNISLALYAGSRTQQVSSLAKNDNLPSPPTLRIVDRNGKTVKVETFHYG
;
A
#
# COMPACT_ATOMS: atom_id res chain seq x y z
N MET A 1 50.06 -61.00 7.69
CA MET A 1 49.79 -59.75 8.43
C MET A 1 48.80 -58.95 7.60
N ARG A 2 47.57 -58.82 8.11
CA ARG A 2 46.46 -58.09 7.50
C ARG A 2 46.48 -56.66 8.03
N HIS A 3 46.49 -55.66 7.17
CA HIS A 3 46.23 -54.27 7.55
C HIS A 3 44.91 -53.81 6.91
N THR A 4 43.92 -53.70 7.79
CA THR A 4 42.66 -52.98 7.66
C THR A 4 42.92 -51.47 7.64
N ILE A 5 42.34 -50.77 6.67
CA ILE A 5 42.11 -49.31 6.71
C ILE A 5 40.60 -49.11 6.92
N PRO A 6 40.14 -48.40 7.97
CA PRO A 6 38.73 -48.13 8.14
C PRO A 6 38.29 -46.86 7.39
N VAL A 7 37.12 -46.99 6.80
CA VAL A 7 36.24 -45.97 6.23
C VAL A 7 35.92 -44.90 7.29
N VAL A 8 36.34 -43.66 7.06
CA VAL A 8 35.86 -42.48 7.81
C VAL A 8 35.58 -41.34 6.83
N ILE A 9 34.63 -41.54 5.91
CA ILE A 9 33.95 -40.45 5.18
C ILE A 9 32.50 -40.91 4.94
N ALA A 10 31.69 -41.01 6.01
CA ALA A 10 30.25 -41.27 5.89
C ALA A 10 29.42 -40.89 7.14
N ILE A 11 29.92 -40.02 8.04
CA ILE A 11 29.20 -39.69 9.29
C ILE A 11 28.82 -38.20 9.42
N CYS A 12 29.38 -37.28 8.63
CA CYS A 12 29.00 -35.86 8.71
C CYS A 12 27.77 -35.46 7.85
N ILE A 13 27.28 -36.32 6.96
CA ILE A 13 26.09 -36.01 6.13
C ILE A 13 24.81 -36.55 6.80
N ALA A 14 24.88 -37.62 7.59
CA ALA A 14 23.73 -38.16 8.30
C ALA A 14 23.31 -37.29 9.51
N ALA A 15 24.26 -36.63 10.18
CA ALA A 15 23.94 -35.77 11.34
C ALA A 15 23.28 -34.43 10.94
N LEU A 16 23.52 -33.92 9.72
CA LEU A 16 22.84 -32.71 9.22
C LEU A 16 21.44 -32.99 8.66
N ALA A 17 21.18 -34.22 8.19
CA ALA A 17 19.87 -34.65 7.71
C ALA A 17 18.90 -35.07 8.83
N LEU A 18 19.41 -35.41 10.02
CA LEU A 18 18.59 -35.74 11.19
C LEU A 18 18.19 -34.51 12.03
N ALA A 19 18.87 -33.37 11.89
CA ALA A 19 18.47 -32.11 12.55
C ALA A 19 17.28 -31.41 11.86
N THR A 20 16.93 -31.80 10.63
CA THR A 20 15.77 -31.27 9.89
C THR A 20 14.55 -32.18 9.95
N ALA A 21 14.63 -33.37 10.55
CA ALA A 21 13.60 -34.40 10.49
C ALA A 21 13.01 -34.81 11.85
N GLN A 22 13.34 -34.12 12.95
CA GLN A 22 12.83 -34.47 14.27
C GLN A 22 12.26 -33.25 15.01
N GLU A 23 11.27 -32.63 14.40
CA GLU A 23 10.29 -31.79 15.09
C GLU A 23 8.86 -32.21 14.67
N GLU A 24 8.65 -33.52 14.47
CA GLU A 24 7.31 -34.12 14.48
C GLU A 24 7.01 -34.63 15.89
N SER A 25 6.50 -33.76 16.76
CA SER A 25 5.82 -34.23 17.96
C SER A 25 4.70 -33.27 18.39
N ILE A 26 3.48 -33.77 18.24
CA ILE A 26 2.22 -33.38 18.92
C ILE A 26 1.65 -32.01 18.51
N ARG A 27 0.75 -32.05 17.51
CA ARG A 27 -0.02 -30.90 17.00
C ARG A 27 -1.16 -30.56 17.95
N LEU A 28 -1.21 -29.31 18.41
CA LEU A 28 -2.44 -28.70 18.89
C LEU A 28 -3.22 -28.12 17.69
N PRO A 29 -4.56 -28.26 17.62
CA PRO A 29 -5.36 -27.59 16.60
C PRO A 29 -5.18 -26.07 16.69
N GLY A 30 -4.78 -25.41 15.61
CA GLY A 30 -4.78 -23.93 15.51
C GLY A 30 -3.47 -23.23 15.20
N GLN A 31 -2.34 -23.94 15.05
CA GLN A 31 -1.09 -23.33 14.57
C GLN A 31 -0.76 -23.81 13.15
N VAL A 32 -0.82 -22.89 12.19
CA VAL A 32 -0.32 -23.09 10.82
C VAL A 32 1.06 -22.46 10.74
N ARG A 33 2.06 -23.24 10.34
CA ARG A 33 3.37 -22.72 9.97
C ARG A 33 3.35 -22.40 8.47
N PHE A 34 3.68 -21.17 8.11
CA PHE A 34 3.76 -20.75 6.71
C PHE A 34 5.13 -21.09 6.13
N LEU A 35 5.11 -21.61 4.90
CA LEU A 35 6.30 -21.83 4.10
C LEU A 35 6.58 -20.55 3.32
N GLN A 36 7.76 -19.97 3.52
CA GLN A 36 8.28 -18.90 2.67
C GLN A 36 8.36 -19.44 1.24
N SER A 37 7.50 -18.93 0.35
CA SER A 37 7.58 -19.27 -1.06
C SER A 37 8.75 -18.51 -1.69
N ALA A 38 9.80 -19.25 -2.06
CA ALA A 38 10.74 -18.86 -3.10
C ALA A 38 10.21 -19.45 -4.41
N GLY A 39 9.33 -18.71 -5.10
CA GLY A 39 8.69 -19.16 -6.33
C GLY A 39 8.99 -18.22 -7.50
N ASP A 40 9.20 -18.80 -8.68
CA ASP A 40 9.58 -18.17 -9.97
C ASP A 40 8.52 -17.23 -10.59
N GLU A 41 7.43 -16.91 -9.90
CA GLU A 41 6.49 -15.89 -10.37
C GLU A 41 7.06 -14.50 -10.06
N ALA A 42 7.57 -13.81 -11.08
CA ALA A 42 7.89 -12.40 -10.99
C ALA A 42 6.59 -11.58 -10.86
N ILE A 43 5.98 -11.60 -9.68
CA ILE A 43 4.84 -10.74 -9.36
C ILE A 43 5.40 -9.34 -9.11
N ARG A 44 5.16 -8.43 -10.05
CA ARG A 44 5.49 -7.01 -9.88
C ARG A 44 4.33 -6.33 -9.19
N PHE A 45 4.55 -5.94 -7.94
CA PHE A 45 3.71 -4.94 -7.28
C PHE A 45 4.30 -3.57 -7.55
N ILE A 46 3.45 -2.57 -7.71
CA ILE A 46 3.90 -1.18 -7.56
C ILE A 46 4.16 -0.99 -6.07
N SER A 47 5.42 -1.06 -5.64
CA SER A 47 5.76 -0.86 -4.23
C SER A 47 5.50 0.60 -3.86
N PRO A 48 4.76 0.86 -2.76
CA PRO A 48 4.57 2.22 -2.27
C PRO A 48 5.90 2.88 -1.92
N THR A 49 5.89 4.20 -1.88
CA THR A 49 7.09 5.00 -1.71
C THR A 49 6.93 5.97 -0.55
N HIS A 50 7.97 6.14 0.27
CA HIS A 50 7.98 7.04 1.42
C HIS A 50 8.85 8.27 1.17
N THR A 51 8.33 9.47 1.43
CA THR A 51 9.08 10.71 1.18
C THR A 51 10.32 10.83 2.06
N VAL A 52 11.48 11.06 1.45
CA VAL A 52 12.73 11.37 2.13
C VAL A 52 12.90 12.88 2.18
N GLN A 53 13.05 13.41 3.40
CA GLN A 53 13.34 14.83 3.59
C GLN A 53 14.80 15.13 3.28
N LEU A 54 15.03 15.91 2.23
CA LEU A 54 16.36 16.37 1.83
C LEU A 54 16.64 17.81 2.30
N ARG A 55 17.89 18.07 2.63
CA ARG A 55 18.41 19.36 3.11
C ARG A 55 19.54 19.85 2.23
N SER A 56 19.79 21.16 2.25
CA SER A 56 20.90 21.79 1.53
C SER A 56 22.24 21.74 2.28
N GLN A 57 22.22 21.42 3.57
CA GLN A 57 23.41 21.33 4.41
C GLN A 57 23.63 19.88 4.88
N PRO A 58 24.90 19.42 4.92
CA PRO A 58 25.21 18.08 5.40
C PRO A 58 24.94 17.94 6.90
N PRO A 59 24.64 16.73 7.39
CA PRO A 59 24.61 16.44 8.81
C PRO A 59 25.99 16.71 9.44
N LYS A 60 26.00 17.16 10.70
CA LYS A 60 27.26 17.40 11.43
C LYS A 60 28.00 16.08 11.64
N GLY A 61 29.31 16.08 11.42
CA GLY A 61 30.18 14.93 11.69
C GLY A 61 30.19 13.85 10.61
N VAL A 62 29.44 14.03 9.51
CA VAL A 62 29.48 13.10 8.37
C VAL A 62 30.59 13.51 7.40
N LYS A 63 31.48 12.57 7.10
CA LYS A 63 32.53 12.76 6.09
C LYS A 63 31.94 12.54 4.70
N LEU A 64 32.20 13.46 3.78
CA LEU A 64 31.56 13.54 2.47
C LEU A 64 32.52 13.14 1.33
N PRO A 65 32.01 12.56 0.23
CA PRO A 65 32.78 12.35 -0.99
C PRO A 65 33.37 13.65 -1.55
N ALA A 66 34.54 13.59 -2.18
CA ALA A 66 35.22 14.75 -2.75
C ALA A 66 34.41 15.49 -3.84
N TRP A 67 33.43 14.82 -4.45
CA TRP A 67 32.55 15.42 -5.45
C TRP A 67 31.37 16.19 -4.84
N ALA A 68 31.12 16.05 -3.53
CA ALA A 68 30.03 16.74 -2.85
C ALA A 68 30.28 18.25 -2.87
N ASN A 69 29.26 19.01 -3.27
CA ASN A 69 29.35 20.46 -3.45
C ASN A 69 28.03 21.14 -3.07
N ALA A 70 27.91 22.45 -3.31
CA ALA A 70 26.75 23.24 -2.90
C ALA A 70 25.41 22.85 -3.58
N SER A 71 25.42 22.18 -4.74
CA SER A 71 24.21 21.68 -5.39
C SER A 71 23.68 20.38 -4.78
N CYS A 72 24.49 19.69 -3.99
CA CYS A 72 24.11 18.43 -3.38
C CYS A 72 22.98 18.59 -2.37
N ARG A 73 22.29 17.48 -2.11
CA ARG A 73 21.20 17.35 -1.16
C ARG A 73 21.50 16.21 -0.21
N TYR A 74 21.15 16.39 1.05
CA TYR A 74 21.51 15.49 2.13
C TYR A 74 20.26 14.99 2.84
N GLY A 75 20.22 13.69 3.12
CA GLY A 75 19.06 13.05 3.75
C GLY A 75 19.47 12.16 4.91
N VAL A 76 18.46 11.77 5.69
CA VAL A 76 18.58 10.75 6.73
C VAL A 76 17.43 9.78 6.56
N LEU A 77 17.75 8.51 6.31
CA LEU A 77 16.78 7.42 6.31
C LEU A 77 16.63 6.92 7.74
N LYS A 78 15.41 6.67 8.19
CA LYS A 78 15.11 6.13 9.52
C LYS A 78 14.55 4.72 9.36
N LEU A 79 15.39 3.72 9.61
CA LEU A 79 15.07 2.31 9.34
C LEU A 79 15.24 1.47 10.59
N GLY A 80 14.49 0.37 10.68
CA GLY A 80 14.61 -0.65 11.70
C GLY A 80 13.76 -0.41 12.95
N LYS A 81 13.83 -1.38 13.86
CA LYS A 81 13.09 -1.40 15.13
C LYS A 81 14.04 -1.76 16.29
N PRO A 82 14.37 -0.80 17.17
CA PRO A 82 14.02 0.63 17.12
C PRO A 82 14.68 1.35 15.91
N PRO A 83 14.12 2.49 15.45
CA PRO A 83 14.66 3.22 14.30
C PRO A 83 16.11 3.69 14.49
N GLN A 84 16.92 3.49 13.46
CA GLN A 84 18.30 3.94 13.37
C GLN A 84 18.48 4.79 12.10
N GLU A 85 19.56 5.56 12.05
CA GLU A 85 19.78 6.55 11.00
C GLU A 85 20.83 6.08 9.98
N TRP A 86 20.52 6.28 8.69
CA TRP A 86 21.46 6.15 7.58
C TRP A 86 21.56 7.51 6.90
N HIS A 87 22.78 8.03 6.77
CA HIS A 87 23.02 9.28 6.07
C HIS A 87 23.10 9.05 4.57
N LEU A 88 22.71 10.05 3.79
CA LEU A 88 22.91 10.03 2.35
C LEU A 88 23.28 11.40 1.80
N VAL A 89 23.95 11.39 0.66
CA VAL A 89 24.21 12.56 -0.18
C VAL A 89 23.81 12.25 -1.62
N MET A 90 23.11 13.19 -2.25
CA MET A 90 22.63 13.09 -3.62
C MET A 90 23.01 14.34 -4.41
N ASP A 91 23.52 14.16 -5.62
CA ASP A 91 23.71 15.21 -6.63
C ASP A 91 22.77 14.93 -7.81
N PRO A 92 21.56 15.53 -7.82
CA PRO A 92 20.60 15.32 -8.89
C PRO A 92 21.15 15.71 -10.27
N ALA A 93 22.01 16.73 -10.35
CA ALA A 93 22.52 17.23 -11.63
C ALA A 93 23.48 16.25 -12.32
N SER A 94 24.23 15.48 -11.54
CA SER A 94 25.15 14.46 -12.05
C SER A 94 24.61 13.03 -11.88
N THR A 95 23.33 12.88 -11.53
CA THR A 95 22.66 11.59 -11.26
C THR A 95 23.47 10.66 -10.36
N ARG A 96 24.00 11.19 -9.25
CA ARG A 96 24.75 10.43 -8.26
C ARG A 96 24.09 10.44 -6.90
N ALA A 97 24.16 9.32 -6.19
CA ALA A 97 23.86 9.24 -4.77
C ALA A 97 24.86 8.33 -4.05
N VAL A 98 25.09 8.57 -2.76
CA VAL A 98 25.82 7.67 -1.86
C VAL A 98 25.04 7.60 -0.54
N ILE A 99 25.01 6.41 0.06
CA ILE A 99 24.30 6.09 1.29
C ILE A 99 25.29 5.44 2.24
N ASP A 100 25.27 5.85 3.50
CA ASP A 100 26.13 5.37 4.59
C ASP A 100 25.73 3.94 4.99
N ALA A 101 26.05 2.96 4.15
CA ALA A 101 25.49 1.62 4.24
C ALA A 101 26.00 0.87 5.48
N ASN A 102 27.24 1.16 5.89
CA ASN A 102 27.89 0.58 7.07
C ASN A 102 27.62 1.37 8.36
N ARG A 103 27.03 2.58 8.26
CA ARG A 103 26.69 3.50 9.36
C ARG A 103 27.89 4.00 10.17
N ASN A 104 29.01 4.23 9.51
CA ASN A 104 30.20 4.77 10.15
C ASN A 104 30.30 6.30 10.04
N SER A 105 29.28 6.97 9.46
CA SER A 105 29.27 8.41 9.17
C SER A 105 30.37 8.86 8.20
N ASP A 106 30.88 7.97 7.35
CA ASP A 106 31.89 8.23 6.34
C ASP A 106 31.43 7.78 4.96
N LEU A 107 30.73 8.65 4.24
CA LEU A 107 30.22 8.39 2.89
C LEU A 107 31.33 8.25 1.83
N THR A 108 32.62 8.32 2.19
CA THR A 108 33.73 8.21 1.22
C THR A 108 34.12 6.77 0.90
N ASP A 109 33.72 5.81 1.73
CA ASP A 109 33.99 4.38 1.55
C ASP A 109 32.80 3.59 0.98
N ASP A 110 31.63 4.22 0.86
CA ASP A 110 30.43 3.63 0.29
C ASP A 110 30.36 3.69 -1.24
N GLU A 111 29.52 2.82 -1.81
CA GLU A 111 29.27 2.72 -3.25
C GLU A 111 28.59 3.98 -3.81
N VAL A 112 29.07 4.46 -4.96
CA VAL A 112 28.44 5.55 -5.71
C VAL A 112 27.33 4.98 -6.60
N LEU A 113 26.08 5.20 -6.20
CA LEU A 113 24.89 4.87 -6.97
C LEU A 113 24.73 5.83 -8.14
N ARG A 114 24.40 5.29 -9.32
CA ARG A 114 24.12 6.04 -10.54
C ARG A 114 22.64 6.00 -10.85
N GLY A 115 22.07 7.17 -11.09
CA GLY A 115 20.67 7.32 -11.45
C GLY A 115 20.38 6.75 -12.84
N SER A 116 19.30 5.99 -12.96
CA SER A 116 18.74 5.51 -14.21
C SER A 116 17.23 5.75 -14.25
N ALA A 117 16.61 5.72 -15.43
CA ALA A 117 15.15 5.81 -15.53
C ALA A 117 14.48 4.69 -14.73
N ASP A 118 13.45 5.03 -13.95
CA ASP A 118 12.66 4.03 -13.24
C ASP A 118 11.69 3.31 -14.22
N PRO A 119 11.67 1.97 -14.26
CA PRO A 119 10.81 1.23 -15.19
C PRO A 119 9.32 1.23 -14.81
N THR A 120 8.98 1.67 -13.60
CA THR A 120 7.60 1.72 -13.06
C THR A 120 7.10 3.16 -12.88
N TRP A 121 8.00 4.12 -12.75
CA TRP A 121 7.74 5.54 -12.56
C TRP A 121 8.39 6.33 -13.70
N TYR A 122 7.66 6.47 -14.81
CA TYR A 122 8.15 7.03 -16.09
C TYR A 122 8.74 8.45 -16.03
N PHE A 123 8.58 9.17 -14.92
CA PHE A 123 8.98 10.56 -14.75
C PHE A 123 10.03 10.79 -13.64
N GLY A 124 10.72 9.72 -13.22
CA GLY A 124 11.70 9.81 -12.13
C GLY A 124 13.03 9.09 -12.41
N THR A 125 14.08 9.58 -11.76
CA THR A 125 15.40 8.94 -11.73
C THR A 125 15.49 8.02 -10.50
N CYS A 126 15.77 6.75 -10.72
CA CYS A 126 15.96 5.72 -9.71
C CYS A 126 17.45 5.50 -9.40
N TYR A 127 17.79 5.43 -8.12
CA TYR A 127 19.11 5.10 -7.60
C TYR A 127 18.99 3.81 -6.78
N GLY A 128 19.38 2.69 -7.36
CA GLY A 128 19.25 1.37 -6.72
C GLY A 128 18.95 0.25 -7.73
N PRO A 129 18.60 -0.95 -7.24
CA PRO A 129 18.45 -1.28 -5.82
C PRO A 129 19.80 -1.28 -5.08
N PHE A 130 19.81 -0.89 -3.81
CA PHE A 130 20.94 -1.01 -2.91
C PHE A 130 20.54 -1.77 -1.64
N ARG A 131 21.53 -2.41 -1.00
CA ARG A 131 21.31 -3.32 0.13
C ARG A 131 21.71 -2.67 1.44
N LEU A 132 20.84 -2.72 2.46
CA LEU A 132 21.12 -2.27 3.82
C LEU A 132 20.90 -3.40 4.83
N ALA A 133 21.69 -3.42 5.90
CA ALA A 133 21.47 -4.29 7.05
C ALA A 133 20.64 -3.56 8.12
N VAL A 134 19.33 -3.80 8.12
CA VAL A 134 18.36 -3.12 8.97
C VAL A 134 18.15 -3.93 10.27
N PRO A 135 18.38 -3.37 11.46
CA PRO A 135 18.17 -4.08 12.71
C PRO A 135 16.68 -4.13 13.05
N LEU A 136 16.14 -5.34 13.17
CA LEU A 136 14.77 -5.60 13.62
C LEU A 136 14.83 -6.36 14.94
N ASN A 137 14.40 -5.72 16.02
CA ASN A 137 14.48 -6.24 17.38
C ASN A 137 15.90 -6.73 17.76
N GLY A 138 16.92 -5.99 17.31
CA GLY A 138 18.33 -6.30 17.57
C GLY A 138 18.96 -7.30 16.60
N VAL A 139 18.20 -7.92 15.71
CA VAL A 139 18.72 -8.85 14.68
C VAL A 139 18.93 -8.08 13.37
N PRO A 140 20.14 -8.06 12.80
CA PRO A 140 20.37 -7.42 11.50
C PRO A 140 19.72 -8.25 10.39
N VAL A 141 18.81 -7.63 9.64
CA VAL A 141 18.14 -8.25 8.51
C VAL A 141 18.47 -7.48 7.23
N SER A 142 18.85 -8.23 6.20
CA SER A 142 19.12 -7.66 4.88
C SER A 142 17.83 -7.17 4.23
N ARG A 143 17.87 -5.94 3.69
CA ARG A 143 16.79 -5.33 2.92
C ARG A 143 17.31 -4.65 1.67
N TYR A 144 16.50 -4.64 0.61
CA TYR A 144 16.77 -3.88 -0.61
C TYR A 144 15.86 -2.67 -0.73
N PHE A 145 16.45 -1.55 -1.11
CA PHE A 145 15.75 -0.29 -1.30
C PHE A 145 16.21 0.41 -2.58
N SER A 146 15.39 1.34 -3.06
CA SER A 146 15.77 2.32 -4.09
C SER A 146 15.34 3.71 -3.67
N LEU A 147 16.09 4.72 -4.13
CA LEU A 147 15.66 6.12 -4.07
C LEU A 147 15.08 6.53 -5.42
N ILE A 148 13.92 7.19 -5.42
CA ILE A 148 13.26 7.69 -6.62
C ILE A 148 13.19 9.20 -6.51
N HIS A 149 13.79 9.91 -7.45
CA HIS A 149 13.71 11.36 -7.57
C HIS A 149 12.68 11.73 -8.64
N ASP A 150 11.56 12.34 -8.24
CA ASP A 150 10.51 12.82 -9.15
C ASP A 150 10.90 14.17 -9.76
N GLU A 151 11.09 14.22 -11.08
CA GLU A 151 11.65 15.40 -11.78
C GLU A 151 10.59 16.35 -12.36
N ILE A 152 9.33 15.91 -12.49
CA ILE A 152 8.29 16.66 -13.20
C ILE A 152 7.33 17.37 -12.25
N GLY A 153 7.03 16.77 -11.11
CA GLY A 153 6.07 17.31 -10.16
C GLY A 153 6.74 18.12 -9.06
N SER A 154 7.22 17.39 -8.06
CA SER A 154 7.50 17.93 -6.74
C SER A 154 8.99 18.15 -6.45
N SER A 155 9.88 17.64 -7.30
CA SER A 155 11.32 17.50 -7.00
C SER A 155 11.56 16.71 -5.70
N SER A 156 10.61 15.86 -5.30
CA SER A 156 10.71 15.04 -4.10
C SER A 156 11.60 13.84 -4.35
N VAL A 157 12.22 13.36 -3.27
CA VAL A 157 12.85 12.04 -3.25
C VAL A 157 12.01 11.11 -2.39
N TYR A 158 11.82 9.91 -2.88
CA TYR A 158 11.15 8.85 -2.17
C TYR A 158 12.07 7.66 -1.96
N LEU A 159 11.91 6.97 -0.83
CA LEU A 159 12.49 5.67 -0.57
C LEU A 159 11.43 4.62 -0.91
N ARG A 160 11.82 3.59 -1.65
CA ARG A 160 11.00 2.43 -1.97
C ARG A 160 11.67 1.18 -1.40
N CYS A 161 10.94 0.37 -0.65
CA CYS A 161 11.38 -0.98 -0.33
C CYS A 161 11.15 -1.86 -1.56
N GLU A 162 12.21 -2.53 -2.01
CA GLU A 162 12.17 -3.42 -3.19
C GLU A 162 11.85 -4.86 -2.79
N ASP A 163 11.83 -5.15 -1.49
CA ASP A 163 11.47 -6.45 -0.95
C ASP A 163 9.96 -6.55 -0.72
N TYR A 164 9.41 -7.74 -1.03
CA TYR A 164 8.10 -8.17 -0.57
C TYR A 164 8.20 -9.58 0.02
N ARG A 165 7.22 -9.95 0.85
CA ARG A 165 7.19 -11.25 1.50
C ARG A 165 5.96 -12.02 1.08
N LEU A 166 6.18 -13.09 0.34
CA LEU A 166 5.13 -13.96 -0.17
C LEU A 166 4.88 -15.11 0.82
N PHE A 167 3.61 -15.29 1.16
CA PHE A 167 3.11 -16.37 1.99
C PHE A 167 2.10 -17.18 1.20
N GLU A 168 2.29 -18.51 1.22
CA GLU A 168 1.39 -19.48 0.60
C GLU A 168 1.09 -20.57 1.60
N GLY A 169 -0.17 -20.96 1.72
CA GLY A 169 -0.58 -22.00 2.65
C GLY A 169 -2.08 -22.28 2.60
N GLU A 170 -2.55 -22.97 3.64
CA GLU A 170 -3.97 -23.32 3.82
C GLU A 170 -4.40 -22.93 5.23
N VAL A 171 -5.57 -22.29 5.34
CA VAL A 171 -6.21 -21.95 6.61
C VAL A 171 -7.60 -22.58 6.60
N ASN A 172 -7.82 -23.58 7.45
CA ASN A 172 -9.12 -24.27 7.58
C ASN A 172 -9.66 -24.83 6.24
N GLY A 173 -8.82 -25.46 5.42
CA GLY A 173 -9.23 -26.00 4.12
C GLY A 173 -9.26 -24.98 2.99
N GLU A 174 -9.08 -23.68 3.27
CA GLU A 174 -9.05 -22.63 2.25
C GLU A 174 -7.60 -22.27 1.92
N ALA A 175 -7.26 -22.30 0.63
CA ALA A 175 -5.96 -21.86 0.15
C ALA A 175 -5.81 -20.35 0.32
N VAL A 176 -4.71 -19.92 0.94
CA VAL A 176 -4.39 -18.51 1.18
C VAL A 176 -3.04 -18.21 0.53
N LYS A 177 -3.00 -17.15 -0.28
CA LYS A 177 -1.79 -16.63 -0.90
C LYS A 177 -1.79 -15.11 -0.75
N LEU A 178 -0.82 -14.57 -0.03
CA LEU A 178 -0.72 -13.14 0.26
C LEU A 178 0.72 -12.63 0.17
N ALA A 179 0.89 -11.34 -0.12
CA ALA A 179 2.17 -10.66 -0.11
C ALA A 179 2.17 -9.46 0.85
N LEU A 180 3.25 -9.27 1.60
CA LEU A 180 3.47 -8.07 2.41
C LEU A 180 4.39 -7.10 1.69
N LEU A 181 4.02 -5.81 1.74
CA LEU A 181 4.79 -4.70 1.21
C LEU A 181 5.10 -3.72 2.34
N ASP A 182 6.38 -3.41 2.54
CA ASP A 182 6.86 -2.38 3.44
C ASP A 182 6.68 -1.01 2.75
N ALA A 183 5.58 -0.35 3.07
CA ALA A 183 5.10 0.80 2.33
C ALA A 183 5.50 2.13 2.97
N ASN A 184 5.86 2.12 4.26
CA ASN A 184 6.54 3.25 4.89
C ASN A 184 8.07 3.19 4.71
N ALA A 185 8.58 2.11 4.09
CA ALA A 185 9.97 1.85 3.80
C ALA A 185 10.86 1.93 5.06
N ASP A 186 10.35 1.46 6.21
CA ASP A 186 11.10 1.43 7.47
C ASP A 186 11.91 0.13 7.66
N GLY A 187 11.77 -0.83 6.75
CA GLY A 187 12.44 -2.12 6.75
C GLY A 187 11.68 -3.23 7.49
N ALA A 188 10.54 -2.93 8.11
CA ALA A 188 9.66 -3.88 8.79
C ALA A 188 8.29 -4.00 8.09
N PHE A 189 7.53 -5.05 8.43
CA PHE A 189 6.21 -5.36 7.83
C PHE A 189 5.08 -5.43 8.88
N ASP A 190 5.08 -4.51 9.84
CA ASP A 190 4.23 -4.52 11.03
C ASP A 190 3.61 -3.15 11.37
N THR A 191 3.73 -2.15 10.49
CA THR A 191 3.18 -0.83 10.72
C THR A 191 1.71 -0.78 10.28
N PRO A 192 0.74 -0.65 11.22
CA PRO A 192 -0.66 -0.55 10.86
C PRO A 192 -0.95 0.78 10.16
N ALA A 193 -1.89 0.76 9.23
CA ALA A 193 -2.30 1.96 8.53
C ALA A 193 -3.17 2.86 9.41
N LYS A 194 -2.95 4.17 9.28
CA LYS A 194 -3.85 5.22 9.81
C LYS A 194 -4.75 5.81 8.72
N SER A 195 -4.39 5.59 7.45
CA SER A 195 -5.10 6.03 6.26
C SER A 195 -4.84 5.02 5.14
N ARG A 196 -5.55 5.12 4.01
CA ARG A 196 -5.32 4.19 2.88
C ARG A 196 -3.90 4.26 2.31
N TRP A 197 -3.20 5.37 2.52
CA TRP A 197 -1.88 5.65 1.97
C TRP A 197 -0.73 5.35 2.94
N GLU A 198 -1.01 5.30 4.24
CA GLU A 198 0.01 5.09 5.27
C GLU A 198 0.11 3.63 5.71
N GLY A 199 1.24 3.31 6.36
CA GLY A 199 1.53 1.99 6.90
C GLY A 199 1.70 0.91 5.82
N ASP A 200 2.07 -0.28 6.28
CA ASP A 200 2.38 -1.41 5.42
C ASP A 200 1.14 -1.92 4.69
N LYS A 201 1.38 -2.63 3.58
CA LYS A 201 0.31 -3.20 2.77
C LYS A 201 0.35 -4.72 2.78
N CYS A 202 -0.83 -5.30 2.66
CA CYS A 202 -1.04 -6.69 2.34
C CYS A 202 -1.74 -6.77 0.99
N VAL A 203 -1.31 -7.72 0.16
CA VAL A 203 -1.94 -8.04 -1.12
C VAL A 203 -2.45 -9.46 -1.05
N PHE A 204 -3.76 -9.65 -1.11
CA PHE A 204 -4.33 -10.97 -1.31
C PHE A 204 -4.25 -11.29 -2.80
N LEU A 205 -3.52 -12.33 -3.16
CA LEU A 205 -3.17 -12.58 -4.55
C LEU A 205 -4.30 -13.04 -5.49
N PRO A 206 -5.45 -13.57 -5.02
CA PRO A 206 -6.59 -13.81 -5.89
C PRO A 206 -7.10 -12.56 -6.61
N ASP A 207 -7.10 -11.40 -5.96
CA ASP A 207 -7.55 -10.12 -6.55
C ASP A 207 -6.42 -9.13 -6.85
N ARG A 208 -5.24 -9.33 -6.24
CA ARG A 208 -4.05 -8.48 -6.38
C ARG A 208 -4.26 -7.03 -5.92
N GLU A 209 -5.27 -6.78 -5.10
CA GLU A 209 -5.53 -5.45 -4.55
C GLU A 209 -4.63 -5.19 -3.34
N GLN A 210 -3.93 -4.06 -3.37
CA GLN A 210 -3.12 -3.60 -2.25
C GLN A 210 -4.01 -2.97 -1.18
N ARG A 211 -3.99 -3.58 0.00
CA ARG A 211 -4.79 -3.14 1.14
C ARG A 211 -3.87 -2.72 2.28
N PRO A 212 -4.22 -1.70 3.05
CA PRO A 212 -3.66 -1.51 4.39
C PRO A 212 -3.50 -2.81 5.17
N LEU A 213 -2.40 -2.97 5.92
CA LEU A 213 -2.12 -4.18 6.70
C LEU A 213 -3.30 -4.52 7.63
N PRO A 214 -4.02 -5.64 7.41
CA PRO A 214 -5.17 -6.02 8.21
C PRO A 214 -4.75 -6.63 9.54
N ARG A 215 -5.53 -6.41 10.60
CA ARG A 215 -5.37 -7.16 11.88
C ARG A 215 -6.36 -8.32 11.98
N TYR A 216 -7.46 -8.24 11.25
CA TYR A 216 -8.41 -9.32 11.11
C TYR A 216 -8.76 -9.53 9.65
N HIS A 217 -9.09 -10.76 9.30
CA HIS A 217 -9.52 -11.12 7.96
C HIS A 217 -10.61 -12.18 8.04
N LYS A 218 -11.61 -12.06 7.18
CA LYS A 218 -12.69 -13.05 7.07
C LYS A 218 -12.34 -14.04 5.96
N LEU A 219 -12.24 -15.32 6.31
CA LEU A 219 -12.08 -16.44 5.38
C LEU A 219 -13.30 -17.35 5.51
N GLY A 220 -14.03 -17.53 4.42
CA GLY A 220 -15.37 -18.11 4.44
C GLY A 220 -16.29 -17.41 5.44
N ASP A 221 -16.81 -18.15 6.41
CA ASP A 221 -17.68 -17.66 7.48
C ASP A 221 -16.95 -17.35 8.80
N ARG A 222 -15.63 -17.54 8.86
CA ARG A 222 -14.84 -17.37 10.07
C ARG A 222 -13.97 -16.13 9.99
N THR A 223 -13.76 -15.51 11.15
CA THR A 223 -12.83 -14.41 11.27
C THR A 223 -11.54 -14.90 11.93
N TYR A 224 -10.42 -14.41 11.42
CA TYR A 224 -9.09 -14.71 11.92
C TYR A 224 -8.41 -13.41 12.34
N ARG A 225 -7.72 -13.43 13.47
CA ARG A 225 -6.71 -12.44 13.82
C ARG A 225 -5.45 -12.76 13.03
N LEU A 226 -4.88 -11.73 12.41
CA LEU A 226 -3.64 -11.82 11.65
C LEU A 226 -2.51 -11.17 12.45
N THR A 227 -1.41 -11.90 12.58
CA THR A 227 -0.16 -11.39 13.16
C THR A 227 0.96 -11.56 12.14
N PHE A 228 1.78 -10.53 11.95
CA PHE A 228 2.93 -10.57 11.06
C PHE A 228 4.20 -10.35 11.86
N ALA A 229 5.21 -11.20 11.62
CA ALA A 229 6.54 -10.95 12.18
C ALA A 229 7.12 -9.67 11.52
N PRO A 230 7.73 -8.75 12.27
CA PRO A 230 8.27 -7.51 11.70
C PRO A 230 9.31 -7.73 10.59
N ASP A 231 10.04 -8.84 10.63
CA ASP A 231 11.00 -9.20 9.59
C ASP A 231 10.36 -9.85 8.35
N GLY A 232 9.05 -10.07 8.40
CA GLY A 232 8.24 -10.73 7.37
C GLY A 232 8.58 -12.21 7.20
N SER A 233 9.15 -12.86 8.22
CA SER A 233 9.42 -14.30 8.22
C SER A 233 8.18 -15.15 8.49
N ALA A 234 7.16 -14.58 9.14
CA ALA A 234 5.95 -15.27 9.52
C ALA A 234 4.70 -14.40 9.36
N CYS A 235 3.61 -15.06 9.02
CA CYS A 235 2.24 -14.58 9.10
C CYS A 235 1.48 -15.64 9.91
N GLU A 236 0.58 -15.26 10.79
CA GLU A 236 -0.19 -16.21 11.61
C GLU A 236 -1.67 -15.88 11.51
N PHE A 237 -2.50 -16.91 11.40
CA PHE A 237 -3.96 -16.81 11.36
C PHE A 237 -4.53 -17.52 12.57
N GLU A 238 -5.01 -16.75 13.54
CA GLU A 238 -5.62 -17.28 14.75
C GLU A 238 -7.15 -17.14 14.66
N PRO A 239 -7.94 -18.22 14.75
CA PRO A 239 -9.39 -18.12 14.81
C PRO A 239 -9.82 -17.13 15.91
N SER A 240 -10.72 -16.21 15.58
CA SER A 240 -11.14 -15.15 16.50
C SER A 240 -12.63 -14.87 16.40
N GLU A 241 -13.26 -14.66 17.54
CA GLU A 241 -14.61 -14.14 17.63
C GLU A 241 -14.55 -12.63 17.88
N ILE A 242 -15.16 -11.88 16.98
CA ILE A 242 -15.29 -10.42 17.13
C ILE A 242 -16.77 -10.06 17.13
N SER A 243 -17.16 -9.20 18.07
CA SER A 243 -18.53 -8.68 18.13
C SER A 243 -18.82 -7.89 16.86
N THR A 244 -20.03 -8.02 16.33
CA THR A 244 -20.47 -7.33 15.12
C THR A 244 -21.70 -6.46 15.37
N GLY A 245 -21.81 -5.40 14.58
CA GLY A 245 -23.00 -4.56 14.46
C GLY A 245 -23.52 -4.58 13.02
N THR A 246 -24.82 -4.33 12.88
CA THR A 246 -25.46 -4.11 11.59
C THR A 246 -25.46 -2.62 11.28
N VAL A 247 -24.88 -2.20 10.16
CA VAL A 247 -24.97 -0.83 9.65
C VAL A 247 -26.06 -0.77 8.58
N LEU A 248 -27.11 0.00 8.87
CA LEU A 248 -28.19 0.28 7.94
C LEU A 248 -27.79 1.44 7.02
N ALA A 249 -27.82 1.18 5.72
CA ALA A 249 -27.57 2.18 4.70
C ALA A 249 -28.87 2.58 3.99
N ASP A 250 -28.88 3.80 3.46
CA ASP A 250 -30.05 4.34 2.73
C ASP A 250 -30.23 3.73 1.33
N TYR A 251 -29.24 2.95 0.86
CA TYR A 251 -29.22 2.32 -0.45
C TYR A 251 -29.12 0.79 -0.31
N PRO A 252 -29.74 0.02 -1.21
CA PRO A 252 -29.69 -1.44 -1.15
C PRO A 252 -28.29 -1.97 -1.45
N GLN A 253 -27.62 -1.44 -2.48
CA GLN A 253 -26.26 -1.85 -2.82
C GLN A 253 -25.28 -0.90 -2.18
N VAL A 254 -24.45 -1.40 -1.26
CA VAL A 254 -23.39 -0.62 -0.62
C VAL A 254 -22.15 -1.48 -0.47
N HIS A 255 -20.99 -0.89 -0.74
CA HIS A 255 -19.68 -1.41 -0.40
C HIS A 255 -18.93 -0.33 0.39
N LEU A 256 -18.31 -0.72 1.50
CA LEU A 256 -17.49 0.16 2.34
C LEU A 256 -16.08 -0.39 2.43
N THR A 257 -15.11 0.50 2.31
CA THR A 257 -13.71 0.28 2.68
C THR A 257 -13.38 1.18 3.85
N ALA A 258 -12.97 0.61 4.98
CA ALA A 258 -12.72 1.36 6.19
C ALA A 258 -11.50 0.84 6.97
N VAL A 259 -10.95 1.69 7.84
CA VAL A 259 -9.94 1.30 8.82
C VAL A 259 -10.48 1.55 10.21
N GLY A 260 -10.69 0.49 10.97
CA GLY A 260 -11.06 0.49 12.38
C GLY A 260 -9.84 0.72 13.27
N LYS A 261 -10.05 1.39 14.41
CA LYS A 261 -9.00 1.65 15.40
C LYS A 261 -8.35 0.38 15.93
N GLU A 262 -9.15 -0.65 16.21
CA GLU A 262 -8.69 -1.93 16.74
C GLU A 262 -8.69 -3.04 15.69
N VAL A 263 -9.67 -3.03 14.78
CA VAL A 263 -9.86 -4.04 13.73
C VAL A 263 -8.88 -3.85 12.56
N GLY A 264 -8.41 -2.62 12.34
CA GLY A 264 -7.61 -2.28 11.17
C GLY A 264 -8.46 -2.26 9.90
N TYR A 265 -7.87 -2.65 8.76
CA TYR A 265 -8.57 -2.67 7.49
C TYR A 265 -9.78 -3.61 7.48
N TRP A 266 -10.91 -3.14 6.95
CA TRP A 266 -12.10 -3.96 6.74
C TRP A 266 -12.87 -3.52 5.49
N GLU A 267 -13.37 -4.50 4.76
CA GLU A 267 -14.30 -4.31 3.65
C GLU A 267 -15.63 -5.01 3.94
N ALA A 268 -16.73 -4.36 3.60
CA ALA A 268 -18.06 -4.94 3.74
C ALA A 268 -18.93 -4.56 2.54
N SER A 269 -19.70 -5.52 2.03
CA SER A 269 -20.65 -5.32 0.93
C SER A 269 -22.04 -5.84 1.30
N THR A 270 -23.08 -5.22 0.74
CA THR A 270 -24.46 -5.68 0.83
C THR A 270 -25.25 -5.36 -0.44
N THR A 271 -26.33 -6.10 -0.67
CA THR A 271 -27.35 -5.85 -1.70
C THR A 271 -28.74 -5.56 -1.13
N ASP A 272 -28.90 -5.55 0.19
CA ASP A 272 -30.16 -5.27 0.89
C ASP A 272 -30.08 -4.05 1.85
N GLY A 273 -28.97 -3.32 1.82
CA GLY A 273 -28.72 -2.15 2.65
C GLY A 273 -28.33 -2.47 4.10
N ARG A 274 -28.08 -3.74 4.44
CA ARG A 274 -27.63 -4.17 5.77
C ARG A 274 -26.20 -4.70 5.69
N LEU A 275 -25.25 -3.94 6.22
CA LEU A 275 -23.83 -4.33 6.27
C LEU A 275 -23.49 -4.91 7.66
N GLN A 276 -22.78 -6.02 7.71
CA GLN A 276 -22.18 -6.52 8.95
C GLN A 276 -20.74 -6.03 9.06
N LEU A 277 -20.46 -5.26 10.11
CA LEU A 277 -19.11 -4.80 10.45
C LEU A 277 -18.78 -5.21 11.89
N PRO A 278 -17.53 -5.52 12.20
CA PRO A 278 -17.09 -5.64 13.58
C PRO A 278 -17.33 -4.36 14.38
N THR A 279 -17.54 -4.46 15.68
CA THR A 279 -17.69 -3.29 16.54
C THR A 279 -16.37 -2.54 16.68
N ASP A 280 -16.31 -1.30 16.21
CA ASP A 280 -15.13 -0.44 16.27
C ASP A 280 -15.50 1.03 15.97
N GLU A 281 -14.51 1.91 16.09
CA GLU A 281 -14.51 3.26 15.55
C GLU A 281 -13.71 3.28 14.24
N TYR A 282 -14.42 3.48 13.12
CA TYR A 282 -13.88 3.40 11.78
C TYR A 282 -13.66 4.78 11.16
N SER A 283 -12.60 4.85 10.34
CA SER A 283 -12.41 5.85 9.30
C SER A 283 -12.76 5.23 7.95
N VAL A 284 -13.87 5.65 7.35
CA VAL A 284 -14.31 5.19 6.02
C VAL A 284 -13.46 5.89 4.95
N LEU A 285 -12.69 5.08 4.22
CA LEU A 285 -11.71 5.52 3.23
C LEU A 285 -12.31 5.65 1.83
N ALA A 286 -13.25 4.77 1.51
CA ALA A 286 -13.99 4.78 0.27
C ALA A 286 -15.34 4.10 0.51
N TYR A 287 -16.34 4.49 -0.28
CA TYR A 287 -17.61 3.80 -0.30
C TYR A 287 -18.22 3.85 -1.70
N ARG A 288 -18.89 2.78 -2.07
CA ARG A 288 -19.70 2.68 -3.28
C ARG A 288 -21.14 2.40 -2.90
N PHE A 289 -22.07 3.07 -3.55
CA PHE A 289 -23.49 2.80 -3.37
C PHE A 289 -24.22 2.79 -4.70
N GLY A 290 -25.31 2.04 -4.77
CA GLY A 290 -26.06 1.85 -5.99
C GLY A 290 -27.56 1.76 -5.78
N THR A 291 -28.29 2.14 -6.82
CA THR A 291 -29.74 2.08 -6.88
C THR A 291 -30.21 1.83 -8.31
N ARG A 292 -31.50 1.55 -8.49
CA ARG A 292 -32.13 1.49 -9.82
C ARG A 292 -32.95 2.76 -10.07
N ASP A 293 -32.85 3.30 -11.27
CA ASP A 293 -33.75 4.36 -11.71
C ASP A 293 -35.14 3.81 -12.08
N SER A 294 -36.08 4.69 -12.40
CA SER A 294 -37.46 4.33 -12.76
C SER A 294 -37.56 3.50 -14.05
N LYS A 295 -36.48 3.41 -14.84
CA LYS A 295 -36.38 2.60 -16.06
C LYS A 295 -35.64 1.29 -15.80
N GLY A 296 -35.30 0.99 -14.55
CA GLY A 296 -34.59 -0.21 -14.14
C GLY A 296 -33.08 -0.17 -14.36
N ASN A 297 -32.50 0.94 -14.86
CA ASN A 297 -31.05 1.03 -15.02
C ASN A 297 -30.39 1.07 -13.64
N GLN A 298 -29.34 0.28 -13.47
CA GLN A 298 -28.53 0.28 -12.27
C GLN A 298 -27.52 1.43 -12.33
N TRP A 299 -27.54 2.26 -11.32
CA TRP A 299 -26.56 3.32 -11.11
C TRP A 299 -25.66 2.91 -9.95
N GLN A 300 -24.35 3.10 -10.11
CA GLN A 300 -23.36 2.93 -9.04
C GLN A 300 -22.48 4.17 -8.98
N VAL A 301 -22.24 4.64 -7.77
CA VAL A 301 -21.38 5.79 -7.48
C VAL A 301 -20.33 5.33 -6.50
N GLU A 302 -19.07 5.56 -6.82
CA GLU A 302 -17.96 5.37 -5.90
C GLU A 302 -17.41 6.73 -5.48
N ILE A 303 -17.11 6.84 -4.19
CA ILE A 303 -16.62 8.05 -3.57
C ILE A 303 -15.39 7.71 -2.75
N THR A 304 -14.33 8.46 -3.00
CA THR A 304 -13.19 8.57 -2.10
C THR A 304 -13.26 9.95 -1.43
N PRO A 305 -13.65 10.03 -0.15
CA PRO A 305 -13.53 11.25 0.62
C PRO A 305 -12.06 11.71 0.70
N MET A 306 -11.83 13.02 0.58
CA MET A 306 -10.51 13.62 0.86
C MET A 306 -10.11 13.39 2.31
N ASP A 307 -11.06 13.59 3.23
CA ASP A 307 -10.92 13.28 4.65
C ASP A 307 -11.78 12.04 4.97
N PRO A 308 -11.23 11.02 5.65
CA PRO A 308 -12.02 9.84 6.01
C PRO A 308 -13.26 10.20 6.83
N LEU A 309 -14.39 9.52 6.54
CA LEU A 309 -15.63 9.76 7.27
C LEU A 309 -15.68 8.89 8.54
N PRO A 310 -15.99 9.45 9.72
CA PRO A 310 -16.11 8.66 10.92
C PRO A 310 -17.36 7.77 10.88
N LEU A 311 -17.22 6.50 11.25
CA LEU A 311 -18.32 5.56 11.45
C LEU A 311 -18.10 4.78 12.74
N LYS A 312 -19.00 4.93 13.71
CA LYS A 312 -18.99 4.12 14.93
C LYS A 312 -19.94 2.94 14.78
N VAL A 313 -19.44 1.74 15.02
CA VAL A 313 -20.23 0.51 15.01
C VAL A 313 -20.24 -0.09 16.41
N SER A 314 -21.43 -0.18 16.99
CA SER A 314 -21.68 -0.91 18.24
C SER A 314 -22.50 -2.17 17.95
N ALA A 315 -22.61 -3.08 18.92
CA ALA A 315 -23.51 -4.23 18.79
C ALA A 315 -24.95 -3.75 18.55
N GLY A 316 -25.69 -4.45 17.69
CA GLY A 316 -27.04 -4.08 17.28
C GLY A 316 -27.08 -3.23 15.99
N GLU A 317 -28.11 -2.41 15.84
CA GLU A 317 -28.32 -1.59 14.64
C GLU A 317 -27.66 -0.21 14.75
N ASN A 318 -26.94 0.16 13.70
CA ASN A 318 -26.24 1.43 13.51
C ASN A 318 -26.68 2.03 12.17
N ARG A 319 -26.39 3.30 11.93
CA ARG A 319 -26.76 3.98 10.67
C ARG A 319 -25.56 4.67 10.04
N PHE A 320 -25.41 4.50 8.73
CA PHE A 320 -24.46 5.25 7.92
C PHE A 320 -25.24 5.98 6.82
N SER A 321 -25.42 7.29 7.01
CA SER A 321 -26.19 8.12 6.08
C SER A 321 -25.38 8.40 4.82
N LEU A 322 -25.95 8.06 3.68
CA LEU A 322 -25.31 8.25 2.37
C LEU A 322 -25.93 9.45 1.65
N PRO A 323 -25.15 10.17 0.82
CA PRO A 323 -25.67 11.33 0.10
C PRO A 323 -26.79 10.93 -0.86
N LYS A 324 -27.87 11.72 -0.88
CA LYS A 324 -29.05 11.49 -1.74
C LYS A 324 -28.98 12.19 -3.08
N GLN A 325 -28.00 13.08 -3.27
CA GLN A 325 -27.85 13.88 -4.47
C GLN A 325 -26.37 14.07 -4.78
N LEU A 326 -26.07 14.12 -6.08
CA LEU A 326 -24.77 14.50 -6.60
C LEU A 326 -24.83 15.95 -7.10
N THR A 327 -23.78 16.70 -6.84
CA THR A 327 -23.61 18.08 -7.29
C THR A 327 -22.50 18.12 -8.33
N ALA A 328 -22.83 18.65 -9.51
CA ALA A 328 -21.86 18.89 -10.57
C ALA A 328 -21.28 20.30 -10.45
N THR A 329 -19.95 20.42 -10.57
CA THR A 329 -19.25 21.71 -10.56
C THR A 329 -18.37 21.83 -11.81
N LEU A 330 -18.50 22.96 -12.51
CA LEU A 330 -17.64 23.32 -13.62
C LEU A 330 -16.43 24.10 -13.10
N GLY A 331 -15.23 23.65 -13.47
CA GLY A 331 -13.97 24.34 -13.26
C GLY A 331 -13.50 24.99 -14.56
N PHE A 332 -12.99 26.23 -14.46
CA PHE A 332 -12.38 26.94 -15.57
C PHE A 332 -10.88 27.05 -15.31
N GLY A 333 -10.09 26.41 -16.15
CA GLY A 333 -8.63 26.50 -16.12
C GLY A 333 -8.11 27.80 -16.72
N THR A 334 -6.79 27.97 -16.70
CA THR A 334 -6.13 29.11 -17.33
C THR A 334 -6.26 29.03 -18.85
N ARG A 335 -6.57 30.15 -19.50
CA ARG A 335 -6.54 30.27 -20.96
C ARG A 335 -5.10 30.24 -21.44
N GLN A 336 -4.78 29.37 -22.39
CA GLN A 336 -3.50 29.29 -23.08
C GLN A 336 -3.72 29.54 -24.57
N GLY A 337 -3.41 30.74 -25.04
CA GLY A 337 -3.73 31.17 -26.41
C GLY A 337 -5.23 31.11 -26.67
N ASP A 338 -5.64 30.30 -27.63
CA ASP A 338 -7.05 30.08 -27.98
C ASP A 338 -7.68 28.84 -27.31
N THR A 339 -6.95 28.20 -26.40
CA THR A 339 -7.43 27.05 -25.65
C THR A 339 -7.89 27.48 -24.25
N LEU A 340 -9.09 27.06 -23.86
CA LEU A 340 -9.61 27.16 -22.50
C LEU A 340 -9.90 25.75 -21.99
N ASN A 341 -9.19 25.33 -20.96
CA ASN A 341 -9.46 24.06 -20.30
C ASN A 341 -10.67 24.21 -19.38
N ILE A 342 -11.65 23.31 -19.53
CA ILE A 342 -12.86 23.27 -18.70
C ILE A 342 -12.94 21.88 -18.12
N SER A 343 -13.12 21.78 -16.80
CA SER A 343 -13.28 20.52 -16.10
C SER A 343 -14.68 20.41 -15.51
N LEU A 344 -15.17 19.18 -15.36
CA LEU A 344 -16.42 18.87 -14.68
C LEU A 344 -16.12 17.87 -13.58
N ALA A 345 -16.44 18.23 -12.35
CA ALA A 345 -16.31 17.35 -11.20
C ALA A 345 -17.67 17.06 -10.57
N LEU A 346 -17.88 15.84 -10.10
CA LEU A 346 -19.05 15.42 -9.35
C LEU A 346 -18.68 15.25 -7.88
N TYR A 347 -19.55 15.73 -6.99
CA TYR A 347 -19.40 15.63 -5.55
C TYR A 347 -20.68 15.09 -4.93
N ALA A 348 -20.59 14.47 -3.76
CA ALA A 348 -21.76 14.01 -3.02
C ALA A 348 -21.78 14.61 -1.61
N GLY A 349 -22.86 15.31 -1.25
CA GLY A 349 -22.94 16.02 0.02
C GLY A 349 -22.02 17.26 0.09
N SER A 350 -20.71 17.05 0.31
CA SER A 350 -19.70 18.12 0.41
C SER A 350 -18.68 18.08 -0.73
N ARG A 351 -17.94 19.18 -0.93
CA ARG A 351 -16.84 19.25 -1.92
C ARG A 351 -15.64 18.37 -1.58
N THR A 352 -15.56 17.85 -0.35
CA THR A 352 -14.52 16.91 0.07
C THR A 352 -14.85 15.47 -0.30
N GLN A 353 -16.03 15.19 -0.84
CA GLN A 353 -16.48 13.85 -1.23
C GLN A 353 -16.65 13.80 -2.74
N GLN A 354 -15.51 13.77 -3.43
CA GLN A 354 -15.46 13.69 -4.88
C GLN A 354 -15.83 12.28 -5.35
N VAL A 355 -16.66 12.21 -6.39
CA VAL A 355 -16.99 10.95 -7.07
C VAL A 355 -15.75 10.48 -7.84
N SER A 356 -15.24 9.30 -7.49
CA SER A 356 -14.11 8.65 -8.16
C SER A 356 -14.56 7.80 -9.35
N SER A 357 -15.78 7.24 -9.29
CA SER A 357 -16.36 6.44 -10.37
C SER A 357 -17.88 6.59 -10.43
N LEU A 358 -18.42 6.60 -11.65
CA LEU A 358 -19.84 6.61 -11.92
C LEU A 358 -20.13 5.59 -13.01
N ALA A 359 -21.00 4.62 -12.72
CA ALA A 359 -21.41 3.60 -13.68
C ALA A 359 -22.93 3.55 -13.83
N LYS A 360 -23.36 3.26 -15.06
CA LYS A 360 -24.73 2.93 -15.43
C LYS A 360 -24.73 1.56 -16.11
N ASN A 361 -25.39 0.57 -15.51
CA ASN A 361 -25.38 -0.83 -15.95
C ASN A 361 -23.94 -1.33 -16.17
N ASP A 362 -23.08 -1.12 -15.17
CA ASP A 362 -21.65 -1.50 -15.17
C ASP A 362 -20.79 -0.86 -16.27
N ASN A 363 -21.33 0.13 -17.00
CA ASN A 363 -20.62 0.88 -18.03
C ASN A 363 -20.50 2.35 -17.63
N LEU A 364 -19.48 3.05 -18.13
CA LEU A 364 -19.44 4.50 -18.05
C LEU A 364 -20.69 5.09 -18.73
N PRO A 365 -21.42 6.02 -18.10
CA PRO A 365 -22.53 6.68 -18.75
C PRO A 365 -22.05 7.49 -19.97
N SER A 366 -22.98 7.93 -20.82
CA SER A 366 -22.62 8.83 -21.91
C SER A 366 -21.98 10.10 -21.34
N PRO A 367 -20.86 10.59 -21.90
CA PRO A 367 -20.17 11.72 -21.33
C PRO A 367 -21.06 12.97 -21.35
N PRO A 368 -20.96 13.85 -20.33
CA PRO A 368 -21.74 15.08 -20.29
C PRO A 368 -21.37 16.03 -21.44
N THR A 369 -22.34 16.85 -21.86
CA THR A 369 -22.12 17.87 -22.90
C THR A 369 -21.94 19.26 -22.28
N LEU A 370 -20.99 20.03 -22.81
CA LEU A 370 -20.81 21.45 -22.53
C LEU A 370 -21.45 22.29 -23.65
N ARG A 371 -22.41 23.15 -23.30
CA ARG A 371 -23.02 24.10 -24.24
C ARG A 371 -22.50 25.50 -24.00
N ILE A 372 -21.82 26.07 -25.00
CA ILE A 372 -21.34 27.45 -25.00
C ILE A 372 -22.38 28.32 -25.70
N VAL A 373 -22.84 29.37 -25.01
CA VAL A 373 -23.84 30.30 -25.52
C VAL A 373 -23.29 31.72 -25.60
N ASP A 374 -23.79 32.52 -26.54
CA ASP A 374 -23.49 33.94 -26.63
C ASP A 374 -24.28 34.76 -25.58
N ARG A 375 -24.10 36.09 -25.58
CA ARG A 375 -24.80 37.00 -24.66
C ARG A 375 -26.33 36.99 -24.81
N ASN A 376 -26.84 36.53 -25.95
CA ASN A 376 -28.27 36.42 -26.23
C ASN A 376 -28.80 35.00 -25.95
N GLY A 377 -27.98 34.10 -25.42
CA GLY A 377 -28.33 32.71 -25.13
C GLY A 377 -28.33 31.80 -26.35
N LYS A 378 -27.89 32.27 -27.53
CA LYS A 378 -27.78 31.43 -28.73
C LYS A 378 -26.60 30.48 -28.57
N THR A 379 -26.81 29.21 -28.89
CA THR A 379 -25.73 28.21 -28.87
C THR A 379 -24.68 28.53 -29.93
N VAL A 380 -23.45 28.72 -29.49
CA VAL A 380 -22.27 28.97 -30.33
C VAL A 380 -21.54 27.66 -30.58
N LYS A 381 -21.44 26.80 -29.56
CA LYS A 381 -20.72 25.53 -29.63
C LYS A 381 -21.31 24.51 -28.66
N VAL A 382 -21.25 23.24 -29.02
CA VAL A 382 -21.49 22.11 -28.12
C VAL A 382 -20.25 21.25 -28.14
N GLU A 383 -19.73 20.97 -26.96
CA GLU A 383 -18.58 20.10 -26.74
C GLU A 383 -18.98 18.93 -25.83
N THR A 384 -18.14 17.91 -25.77
CA THR A 384 -18.35 16.75 -24.90
C THR A 384 -17.17 16.62 -23.96
N PHE A 385 -17.42 16.36 -22.68
CA PHE A 385 -16.35 16.07 -21.74
C PHE A 385 -15.76 14.69 -22.03
N HIS A 386 -14.47 14.52 -21.79
CA HIS A 386 -13.83 13.22 -21.78
C HIS A 386 -13.74 12.74 -20.32
N TYR A 387 -14.03 11.46 -20.08
CA TYR A 387 -13.67 10.82 -18.81
C TYR A 387 -12.15 10.84 -18.68
N GLY A 388 -11.66 11.21 -17.49
CA GLY A 388 -10.23 11.34 -17.19
C GLY A 388 -9.89 10.62 -15.91
#